data_AF-A0A353NS90-F1
#
_entry.id   AF-A0A353NS90-F1
#
_cell.length_a   1.000
_cell.length_b   1.000
_cell.length_c   1.000
_cell.angle_alpha   90.00
_cell.angle_beta   90.00
_cell.angle_gamma   90.00
#
_symmetry.space_group_name_H-M   'P 1'
#
loop_
_entity.id
_entity.type
_entity.pdbx_description
1 polymer ?
#
loop_
_entity_poly.entity_id
_entity_poly.type
_entity_poly.pdbx_seq_one_letter_code
_entity_poly.pdbx_strand_id
1 'polypeptide(L)' 'AVNLAQEQNKYVFFVDRSANKIEIRNAIEELFNVKVLAVNTMNVKGKKKRVGRYEGLTPMRKKAIVTLNEGDK' A
#
# COMPACT_ATOMS: atom_id res chain seq x y z
N ALA A 1 12.63 -7.60 10.67
CA ALA A 1 11.55 -6.93 9.91
C ALA A 1 11.30 -5.60 10.59
N VAL A 2 11.46 -4.48 9.88
CA VAL A 2 11.37 -3.14 10.48
C VAL A 2 9.89 -2.78 10.66
N ASN A 3 9.51 -2.36 11.87
CA ASN A 3 8.15 -1.88 12.20
C ASN A 3 7.96 -0.45 11.68
N LEU A 4 7.70 -0.32 10.36
CA LEU A 4 7.49 0.97 9.68
C LEU A 4 6.34 1.81 10.26
N ALA A 5 5.30 1.16 10.80
CA ALA A 5 4.12 1.84 11.33
C ALA A 5 4.39 2.56 12.66
N GLN A 6 5.16 1.95 13.57
CA GLN A 6 5.39 2.50 14.92
C GLN A 6 6.54 3.51 14.99
N GLU A 7 7.59 3.33 14.17
CA GLU A 7 8.81 4.15 14.29
C GLU A 7 8.89 5.28 13.24
N GLN A 8 8.16 5.17 12.12
CA GLN A 8 8.31 6.10 10.99
C GLN A 8 7.00 6.71 10.49
N ASN A 9 5.86 6.51 11.19
CA ASN A 9 4.52 6.92 10.74
C ASN A 9 4.23 6.55 9.28
N LYS A 10 4.73 5.39 8.85
CA LYS A 10 4.58 4.87 7.49
C LYS A 10 3.65 3.67 7.48
N TYR A 11 2.55 3.82 6.77
CA TYR A 11 1.55 2.78 6.59
C TYR A 11 1.62 2.18 5.20
N VAL A 12 1.29 0.88 5.10
CA VAL A 12 1.35 0.14 3.85
C VAL A 12 -0.05 -0.33 3.48
N PHE A 13 -0.52 0.12 2.32
CA PHE A 13 -1.82 -0.25 1.76
C PHE A 13 -1.66 -1.06 0.48
N PHE A 14 -2.56 -2.01 0.28
CA PHE A 14 -2.78 -2.60 -1.04
C PHE A 14 -3.87 -1.81 -1.74
N VAL A 15 -3.52 -1.25 -2.90
CA VAL A 15 -4.40 -0.38 -3.68
C VAL A 15 -4.60 -0.96 -5.09
N ASP A 16 -5.56 -0.42 -5.81
CA ASP A 16 -5.80 -0.80 -7.19
C ASP A 16 -4.58 -0.49 -8.08
N ARG A 17 -4.39 -1.31 -9.12
CA ARG A 17 -3.27 -1.18 -10.04
C ARG A 17 -3.39 0.03 -10.98
N SER A 18 -4.58 0.55 -11.23
CA SER A 18 -4.79 1.77 -12.02
C SER A 18 -4.62 3.05 -11.18
N ALA A 19 -4.77 2.96 -9.86
CA ALA A 19 -4.82 4.13 -8.98
C ALA A 19 -3.56 5.01 -9.03
N ASN A 20 -3.75 6.33 -9.13
CA ASN A 20 -2.68 7.32 -9.12
C ASN A 20 -2.31 7.77 -7.70
N LYS A 21 -1.13 8.35 -7.52
CA LYS A 21 -0.68 8.83 -6.20
C LYS A 21 -1.59 9.93 -5.62
N ILE A 22 -2.17 10.77 -6.48
CA ILE A 22 -3.07 11.86 -6.08
C ILE A 22 -4.39 11.28 -5.54
N GLU A 23 -4.98 10.34 -6.27
CA GLU A 23 -6.20 9.64 -5.86
C GLU A 23 -6.00 8.90 -4.54
N ILE A 24 -4.88 8.19 -4.39
CA ILE A 24 -4.54 7.47 -3.14
C ILE A 24 -4.39 8.45 -1.97
N ARG A 25 -3.78 9.62 -2.19
CA ARG A 25 -3.66 10.64 -1.15
C ARG A 25 -5.04 11.13 -0.72
N ASN A 26 -5.85 11.60 -1.66
CA ASN A 26 -7.16 12.19 -1.36
C ASN A 26 -8.08 11.18 -0.68
N ALA A 27 -8.14 9.94 -1.18
CA ALA A 27 -8.97 8.90 -0.58
C ALA A 27 -8.57 8.57 0.87
N ILE A 28 -7.28 8.59 1.18
CA ILE A 28 -6.81 8.33 2.56
C ILE A 28 -7.08 9.53 3.46
N GLU A 29 -6.85 10.76 2.97
CA GLU A 29 -7.16 11.97 3.74
C GLU A 29 -8.67 12.06 4.03
N GLU A 30 -9.54 11.70 3.08
CA GLU A 30 -11.00 11.72 3.27
C GLU A 30 -11.51 10.60 4.19
N LEU A 31 -11.04 9.36 4.00
CA LEU A 31 -11.54 8.21 4.77
C LEU A 31 -11.07 8.20 6.22
N PHE A 32 -9.85 8.66 6.47
CA PHE A 32 -9.23 8.60 7.79
C PHE A 32 -9.10 9.98 8.45
N ASN A 33 -9.43 11.07 7.75
CA ASN A 33 -9.35 12.45 8.24
C ASN A 33 -7.96 12.80 8.81
N VAL A 34 -6.90 12.28 8.17
CA VAL A 34 -5.49 12.47 8.53
C VAL A 34 -4.77 13.30 7.47
N LYS A 35 -3.62 13.88 7.82
CA LYS A 35 -2.79 14.58 6.83
C LYS A 35 -1.69 13.69 6.27
N VAL A 36 -1.65 13.55 4.94
CA VAL A 36 -0.66 12.71 4.25
C VAL A 36 0.49 13.57 3.70
N LEU A 37 1.72 13.31 4.16
CA LEU A 37 2.92 13.99 3.68
C LEU A 37 3.34 13.45 2.30
N ALA A 38 3.49 12.14 2.20
CA ALA A 38 4.04 11.51 0.99
C ALA A 38 3.40 10.17 0.69
N VAL A 39 3.30 9.85 -0.60
CA VAL A 39 2.81 8.56 -1.11
C VAL A 39 3.81 7.96 -2.09
N ASN A 40 4.27 6.76 -1.75
CA ASN A 40 5.23 5.99 -2.54
C ASN A 40 4.56 4.69 -3.00
N THR A 41 4.43 4.48 -4.30
CA THR A 41 3.75 3.31 -4.86
C THR A 41 4.74 2.37 -5.54
N MET A 42 4.51 1.06 -5.43
CA MET A 42 5.26 0.03 -6.15
C MET A 42 4.33 -1.08 -6.64
N ASN A 43 4.62 -1.63 -7.82
CA ASN A 43 3.88 -2.76 -8.37
C ASN A 43 4.50 -4.08 -7.88
N VAL A 44 3.69 -4.92 -7.23
CA VAL A 44 4.09 -6.24 -6.76
C VAL A 44 3.61 -7.30 -7.75
N LYS A 45 4.58 -7.98 -8.38
CA LYS A 45 4.29 -9.08 -9.30
C LYS A 45 3.75 -10.29 -8.54
N GLY A 46 2.82 -10.99 -9.18
CA GLY A 46 2.31 -12.28 -8.70
C GLY A 46 3.43 -13.31 -8.64
N LYS A 47 3.46 -14.13 -7.58
CA LYS A 47 4.39 -15.24 -7.45
C LYS A 47 3.74 -16.49 -8.06
N LYS A 48 4.53 -17.28 -8.77
CA LYS A 48 4.10 -18.61 -9.22
C LYS A 48 3.86 -19.50 -8.01
N LYS A 49 2.69 -20.12 -7.95
CA LYS A 49 2.27 -21.03 -6.89
C LYS A 49 1.59 -22.24 -7.51
N ARG A 50 1.88 -23.41 -6.95
CA ARG A 50 1.26 -24.68 -7.35
C ARG A 50 0.30 -25.13 -6.25
N VAL A 51 -0.90 -25.54 -6.64
CA VAL A 51 -1.90 -26.13 -5.74
C VAL A 51 -2.25 -27.51 -6.32
N GLY A 52 -1.65 -28.56 -5.75
CA GLY A 52 -1.77 -29.92 -6.26
C GLY A 52 -1.24 -30.05 -7.70
N ARG A 53 -2.11 -30.42 -8.64
CA ARG A 53 -1.81 -30.57 -10.08
C ARG A 53 -1.86 -29.25 -10.86
N TYR A 54 -2.42 -28.18 -10.30
CA TYR A 54 -2.62 -26.92 -11.00
C TYR A 54 -1.54 -25.90 -10.64
N GLU A 55 -1.00 -25.25 -11.66
CA GLU A 55 -0.05 -24.14 -11.53
C GLU A 55 -0.73 -22.81 -11.86
N GLY A 56 -0.51 -21.81 -11.02
CA GLY A 56 -1.08 -20.47 -11.18
C GLY A 56 -0.19 -19.38 -10.62
N LEU A 57 -0.69 -18.15 -10.67
CA LEU A 57 -0.03 -16.97 -10.13
C LEU A 57 -0.87 -16.40 -8.99
N THR A 58 -0.23 -15.90 -7.95
CA THR A 58 -0.93 -15.06 -6.97
C THR A 58 -1.35 -13.74 -7.62
N PRO A 59 -2.43 -13.10 -7.15
CA PRO A 59 -2.87 -11.82 -7.70
C PRO A 59 -1.76 -10.77 -7.63
N MET A 60 -1.60 -10.01 -8.71
CA MET A 60 -0.77 -8.82 -8.74
C MET A 60 -1.43 -7.72 -7.91
N ARG A 61 -0.64 -6.95 -7.18
CA ARG A 61 -1.13 -5.85 -6.34
C ARG A 61 -0.27 -4.62 -6.53
N LYS A 62 -0.84 -3.43 -6.35
CA LYS A 62 -0.04 -2.21 -6.14
C LYS A 62 0.07 -2.01 -4.63
N LYS A 63 1.29 -1.82 -4.14
CA LYS A 63 1.58 -1.48 -2.75
C LYS A 63 1.82 0.01 -2.68
N ALA A 64 1.07 0.70 -1.83
CA ALA A 64 1.28 2.10 -1.49
C ALA A 64 1.88 2.18 -0.08
N ILE A 65 2.98 2.89 0.07
CA ILE A 65 3.59 3.28 1.34
C ILE A 65 3.23 4.75 1.54
N VAL A 66 2.55 5.05 2.62
CA VAL A 66 1.97 6.36 2.90
C VAL A 66 2.61 6.87 4.19
N THR A 67 3.21 8.05 4.11
CA THR A 67 3.80 8.73 5.26
C THR A 67 2.79 9.74 5.78
N LEU A 68 2.36 9.56 7.03
CA LEU A 68 1.46 10.49 7.72
C LEU A 68 2.25 11.57 8.45
N ASN A 69 1.56 12.65 8.83
CA ASN A 69 2.14 13.70 9.65
C ASN A 69 2.44 13.22 11.08
N GLU A 70 3.37 13.87 11.76
CA GLU A 70 3.70 13.55 13.16
C GLU A 70 2.51 13.89 14.07
N GLY A 71 1.84 12.85 14.58
CA GLY A 71 0.69 12.98 15.49
C GLY A 71 -0.57 12.26 15.00
N ASP A 72 -0.67 12.01 13.69
CA ASP A 72 -1.80 11.29 13.09
C ASP A 72 -1.55 9.77 13.15
N LYS A 73 -2.55 8.99 13.60
CA LYS A 73 -2.49 7.52 13.71
C LYS A 73 -3.73 6.85 13.14
#